data_AF-A0A958DM43-F1
#
_entry.id   AF-A0A958DM43-F1
#
_cell.length_a   1.000
_cell.length_b   1.000
_cell.length_c   1.000
_cell.angle_alpha   90.00
_cell.angle_beta   90.00
_cell.angle_gamma   90.00
#
_symmetry.space_group_name_H-M   'P 1'
#
loop_
_entity.id
_entity.type
_entity.pdbx_description
1 polymer ?
#
loop_
_entity_poly.entity_id
_entity_poly.type
_entity_poly.pdbx_seq_one_letter_code
_entity_poly.pdbx_strand_id
1 'polypeptide(L)'
;AALDWRFRLRGEQPLNDLPIVLVTIDDYSFEALPDRWPWPRSYYANVIENLEKAGARVIGLDVIFDKPDKYGLSKDQQLADAIRNSGRIVLAKKLEQDYRLQSYFYFVDPIPVLKDAAGTGLGLVSVQSDPDGIYRRYPAAQHYQGEYYPSFVLELLRKYRGYGPEVSVEIGSQGFTFGEFFIPHFAAGHMLINYRGPAGTFPHYSFASVLDDASVTLAEGYDFDYFSENLLPDGVFKDKIVIVGSTAADLHDNFPTPFLGTGSAAKETPGMEILANATHTILGNLYFYKPPRWLSLGIVLLLVLLVQMISLRLSPLWSTLITLGLILLLGLVQILLFSRAGIVMEMVFPALALAFSFVSTNLYQFMLARKEKQRILGAFAHYVPAKVVQELIAHPEKLALGGEERVMTVLFSDVASFTTISESLTPRQLVMLINEYLSEMTELILKYDGIIDKYEGDAIMAEFGAPVYYDHHATNACHAALEMQHRLKELSRIWRRQGRPVLSCRVGINTGNMIVG
;
A
#
# COMPACT_ATOMS: atom_id res chain seq x y z
N ALA A 1 7.88 -5.57 -4.05
CA ALA A 1 7.69 -4.17 -3.58
C ALA A 1 7.53 -4.00 -2.05
N ALA A 2 6.38 -4.34 -1.43
CA ALA A 2 6.15 -4.03 -0.01
C ALA A 2 7.11 -4.77 0.96
N LEU A 3 7.52 -6.00 0.63
CA LEU A 3 8.55 -6.72 1.38
C LEU A 3 9.92 -6.06 1.26
N ASP A 4 10.27 -5.53 0.08
CA ASP A 4 11.57 -4.87 -0.14
C ASP A 4 11.72 -3.66 0.76
N TRP A 5 10.66 -2.86 0.85
CA TRP A 5 10.65 -1.69 1.71
C TRP A 5 10.88 -2.05 3.18
N ARG A 6 10.40 -3.21 3.65
CA ARG A 6 10.67 -3.70 5.00
C ARG A 6 12.12 -4.06 5.22
N PHE A 7 12.76 -4.73 4.26
CA PHE A 7 14.20 -5.03 4.32
C PHE A 7 15.03 -3.74 4.31
N ARG A 8 14.70 -2.78 3.42
CA ARG A 8 15.41 -1.50 3.32
C ARG A 8 15.28 -0.65 4.59
N LEU A 9 14.09 -0.59 5.18
CA LEU A 9 13.88 0.12 6.44
C LEU A 9 14.57 -0.54 7.63
N ARG A 10 14.60 -1.88 7.65
CA ARG A 10 15.36 -2.62 8.65
C ARG A 10 16.86 -2.31 8.53
N GLY A 11 17.31 -2.07 7.30
CA GLY A 11 18.72 -1.82 7.00
C GLY A 11 19.56 -3.09 7.13
N GLU A 12 20.87 -2.88 7.09
CA GLU A 12 21.85 -3.94 7.29
C GLU A 12 21.77 -4.50 8.73
N GLN A 13 21.99 -5.79 8.86
CA GLN A 13 21.96 -6.55 10.10
C GLN A 13 23.30 -7.26 10.28
N PRO A 14 23.84 -7.32 11.51
CA PRO A 14 25.10 -7.98 11.76
C PRO A 14 25.03 -9.48 11.42
N LEU A 15 26.17 -10.03 10.98
CA LEU A 15 26.29 -11.44 10.60
C LEU A 15 26.36 -12.40 11.80
N ASN A 16 26.45 -11.90 13.04
CA ASN A 16 26.42 -12.66 14.31
C ASN A 16 27.38 -13.86 14.36
N ASP A 17 28.67 -13.66 14.09
CA ASP A 17 29.76 -14.66 14.16
C ASP A 17 29.52 -15.96 13.35
N LEU A 18 28.55 -15.96 12.43
CA LEU A 18 28.24 -17.16 11.66
C LEU A 18 29.39 -17.51 10.70
N PRO A 19 29.67 -18.80 10.53
CA PRO A 19 30.91 -19.27 9.94
C PRO A 19 30.80 -19.32 8.40
N ILE A 20 30.53 -18.20 7.73
CA ILE A 20 30.37 -18.15 6.27
C ILE A 20 31.38 -17.15 5.68
N VAL A 21 32.16 -17.60 4.70
CA VAL A 21 33.13 -16.80 3.95
C VAL A 21 32.96 -17.07 2.46
N LEU A 22 33.09 -16.05 1.63
CA LEU A 22 32.96 -16.17 0.18
C LEU A 22 34.33 -16.08 -0.49
N VAL A 23 34.55 -16.92 -1.50
CA VAL A 23 35.73 -16.84 -2.39
C VAL A 23 35.25 -16.52 -3.79
N THR A 24 35.74 -15.43 -4.35
CA THR A 24 35.04 -14.73 -5.42
C THR A 24 35.81 -14.78 -6.74
N ILE A 25 35.18 -15.33 -7.77
CA ILE A 25 35.62 -15.19 -9.15
C ILE A 25 35.24 -13.78 -9.59
N ASP A 26 36.18 -12.85 -9.40
CA ASP A 26 36.03 -11.41 -9.53
C ASP A 26 36.98 -10.82 -10.58
N ASP A 27 36.84 -9.52 -10.86
CA ASP A 27 37.64 -8.83 -11.87
C ASP A 27 39.15 -8.89 -11.54
N TYR A 28 39.53 -8.84 -10.26
CA TYR A 28 40.91 -9.06 -9.81
C TYR A 28 41.44 -10.43 -10.25
N SER A 29 40.64 -11.49 -10.09
CA SER A 29 41.02 -12.83 -10.53
C SER A 29 41.17 -12.93 -12.04
N PHE A 30 40.34 -12.22 -12.81
CA PHE A 30 40.49 -12.16 -14.28
C PHE A 30 41.76 -11.42 -14.72
N GLU A 31 42.22 -10.44 -13.96
CA GLU A 31 43.47 -9.71 -14.23
C GLU A 31 44.71 -10.49 -13.76
N ALA A 32 44.63 -11.13 -12.60
CA ALA A 32 45.74 -11.84 -11.97
C ALA A 32 46.06 -13.19 -12.63
N LEU A 33 45.06 -13.87 -13.20
CA LEU A 33 45.25 -15.19 -13.79
C LEU A 33 45.65 -15.09 -15.27
N PRO A 34 46.76 -15.76 -15.69
CA PRO A 34 47.26 -15.66 -17.06
C PRO A 34 46.38 -16.36 -18.10
N ASP A 35 45.53 -17.28 -17.65
CA ASP A 35 44.67 -18.11 -18.50
C ASP A 35 43.31 -17.48 -18.79
N ARG A 36 42.82 -17.67 -20.01
CA ARG A 36 41.48 -17.22 -20.40
C ARG A 36 40.39 -18.06 -19.72
N TRP A 37 39.28 -17.44 -19.37
CA TRP A 37 38.09 -18.14 -18.88
C TRP A 37 37.49 -19.11 -19.93
N PRO A 38 36.86 -20.22 -19.54
CA PRO A 38 36.91 -20.86 -18.22
C PRO A 38 38.34 -21.29 -17.86
N TRP A 39 38.76 -21.08 -16.61
CA TRP A 39 40.11 -21.41 -16.13
C TRP A 39 40.34 -22.92 -16.00
N PRO A 40 41.61 -23.38 -16.05
CA PRO A 40 41.97 -24.78 -15.85
C PRO A 40 41.44 -25.34 -14.53
N ARG A 41 40.91 -26.58 -14.55
CA ARG A 41 40.44 -27.26 -13.33
C ARG A 41 41.53 -27.42 -12.25
N SER A 42 42.81 -27.36 -12.61
CA SER A 42 43.90 -27.33 -11.63
C SER A 42 43.82 -26.13 -10.69
N TYR A 43 43.39 -24.94 -11.14
CA TYR A 43 43.27 -23.80 -10.23
C TYR A 43 42.23 -24.05 -9.13
N TYR A 44 41.11 -24.70 -9.47
CA TYR A 44 40.10 -25.10 -8.49
C TYR A 44 40.64 -26.17 -7.52
N ALA A 45 41.48 -27.09 -8.00
CA ALA A 45 42.14 -28.09 -7.17
C ALA A 45 43.07 -27.43 -6.14
N ASN A 46 43.95 -26.53 -6.58
CA ASN A 46 44.84 -25.75 -5.71
C ASN A 46 44.07 -24.91 -4.68
N VAL A 47 43.00 -24.22 -5.11
CA VAL A 47 42.14 -23.45 -4.18
C VAL A 47 41.49 -24.37 -3.14
N ILE A 48 41.00 -25.55 -3.52
CA ILE A 48 40.48 -26.54 -2.55
C ILE A 48 41.57 -26.90 -1.53
N GLU A 49 42.75 -27.30 -2.01
CA GLU A 49 43.86 -27.73 -1.15
C GLU A 49 44.28 -26.60 -0.18
N ASN A 50 44.32 -25.36 -0.65
CA ASN A 50 44.65 -24.21 0.18
C ASN A 50 43.57 -23.92 1.22
N LEU A 51 42.29 -23.92 0.83
CA LEU A 51 41.20 -23.77 1.79
C LEU A 51 41.18 -24.89 2.84
N GLU A 52 41.54 -26.13 2.46
CA GLU A 52 41.69 -27.23 3.41
C GLU A 52 42.86 -27.02 4.38
N LYS A 53 44.03 -26.59 3.87
CA LYS A 53 45.19 -26.22 4.71
C LYS A 53 44.83 -25.10 5.70
N ALA A 54 44.01 -24.14 5.27
CA ALA A 54 43.50 -23.06 6.11
C ALA A 54 42.38 -23.49 7.09
N GLY A 55 41.98 -24.77 7.08
CA GLY A 55 41.03 -25.32 8.02
C GLY A 55 39.57 -25.07 7.67
N ALA A 56 39.23 -24.84 6.41
CA ALA A 56 37.85 -24.77 5.95
C ALA A 56 37.10 -26.07 6.32
N ARG A 57 35.90 -25.92 6.88
CA ARG A 57 35.09 -27.05 7.34
C ARG A 57 34.29 -27.69 6.21
N VAL A 58 33.77 -26.86 5.31
CA VAL A 58 33.06 -27.29 4.08
C VAL A 58 33.35 -26.27 3.00
N ILE A 59 33.52 -26.75 1.77
CA ILE A 59 33.73 -25.91 0.59
C ILE A 59 32.63 -26.22 -0.43
N GLY A 60 31.86 -25.21 -0.79
CA GLY A 60 30.87 -25.26 -1.86
C GLY A 60 31.41 -24.64 -3.12
N LEU A 61 31.38 -25.37 -4.25
CA LEU A 61 31.68 -24.81 -5.56
C LEU A 61 30.38 -24.48 -6.28
N ASP A 62 30.03 -23.20 -6.33
CA ASP A 62 28.92 -22.64 -7.11
C ASP A 62 29.34 -22.41 -8.58
N VAL A 63 29.89 -23.47 -9.17
CA VAL A 63 30.31 -23.53 -10.58
C VAL A 63 29.87 -24.89 -11.12
N ILE A 64 29.24 -24.89 -12.28
CA ILE A 64 28.73 -26.11 -12.90
C ILE A 64 29.78 -26.64 -13.88
N PHE A 65 30.33 -27.82 -13.58
CA PHE A 65 31.38 -28.46 -14.36
C PHE A 65 30.79 -29.46 -15.36
N ASP A 66 29.90 -29.01 -16.25
CA ASP A 66 29.11 -29.85 -17.16
C ASP A 66 29.89 -30.35 -18.40
N LYS A 67 31.05 -29.77 -18.68
CA LYS A 67 31.91 -30.11 -19.82
C LYS A 67 33.36 -30.40 -19.38
N PRO A 68 34.07 -31.27 -20.12
CA PRO A 68 35.48 -31.53 -19.88
C PRO A 68 36.35 -30.26 -19.93
N ASP A 69 37.45 -30.27 -19.20
CA ASP A 69 38.41 -29.16 -19.18
C ASP A 69 39.02 -28.93 -20.56
N LYS A 70 39.07 -27.66 -20.98
CA LYS A 70 39.63 -27.29 -22.29
C LYS A 70 41.16 -27.40 -22.35
N TYR A 71 41.85 -27.42 -21.21
CA TYR A 71 43.30 -27.57 -21.08
C TYR A 71 43.73 -29.03 -20.90
N GLY A 72 42.77 -29.95 -20.75
CA GLY A 72 42.99 -31.39 -20.85
C GLY A 72 42.39 -32.19 -19.70
N LEU A 73 42.06 -33.45 -19.98
CA LEU A 73 41.42 -34.37 -19.03
C LEU A 73 42.25 -34.64 -17.76
N SER A 74 43.57 -34.44 -17.82
CA SER A 74 44.43 -34.54 -16.63
C SER A 74 44.09 -33.47 -15.59
N LYS A 75 43.58 -32.31 -16.02
CA LYS A 75 43.13 -31.23 -15.13
C LYS A 75 41.81 -31.58 -14.45
N ASP A 76 40.88 -32.20 -15.17
CA ASP A 76 39.66 -32.76 -14.57
C ASP A 76 40.00 -33.81 -13.51
N GLN A 77 41.02 -34.65 -13.77
CA GLN A 77 41.48 -35.64 -12.81
C GLN A 77 42.10 -34.99 -11.55
N GLN A 78 42.90 -33.93 -11.71
CA GLN A 78 43.47 -33.20 -10.57
C GLN A 78 42.38 -32.63 -9.65
N LEU A 79 41.33 -32.04 -10.23
CA LEU A 79 40.19 -31.55 -9.46
C LEU A 79 39.41 -32.70 -8.82
N ALA A 80 39.20 -33.80 -9.53
CA ALA A 80 38.55 -34.99 -8.99
C ALA A 80 39.30 -35.57 -7.79
N ASP A 81 40.63 -35.60 -7.85
CA ASP A 81 41.47 -36.12 -6.77
C ASP A 81 41.44 -35.18 -5.56
N ALA A 82 41.50 -33.86 -5.76
CA ALA A 82 41.32 -32.88 -4.68
C ALA A 82 39.95 -33.01 -3.99
N ILE A 83 38.87 -33.16 -4.77
CA ILE A 83 37.51 -33.37 -4.25
C ILE A 83 37.43 -34.65 -3.42
N ARG A 84 37.99 -35.75 -3.94
CA ARG A 84 37.95 -37.07 -3.29
C ARG A 84 38.76 -37.09 -2.00
N ASN A 85 39.95 -36.48 -2.00
CA ASN A 85 40.84 -36.42 -0.85
C ASN A 85 40.26 -35.58 0.28
N SER A 86 39.59 -34.48 -0.07
CA SER A 86 38.92 -33.61 0.89
C SER A 86 37.75 -34.29 1.60
N GLY A 87 36.85 -34.91 0.82
CA GLY A 87 35.57 -35.43 1.31
C GLY A 87 34.58 -34.35 1.76
N ARG A 88 34.98 -33.08 1.83
CA ARG A 88 34.19 -31.94 2.36
C ARG A 88 33.62 -31.02 1.29
N ILE A 89 33.79 -31.36 0.01
CA ILE A 89 33.34 -30.53 -1.12
C ILE A 89 31.88 -30.81 -1.46
N VAL A 90 31.13 -29.75 -1.78
CA VAL A 90 29.81 -29.81 -2.42
C VAL A 90 29.89 -29.16 -3.79
N LEU A 91 29.51 -29.90 -4.84
CA LEU A 91 29.44 -29.39 -6.21
C LEU A 91 28.02 -28.93 -6.55
N ALA A 92 27.93 -27.85 -7.33
CA ALA A 92 26.69 -27.38 -7.91
C ALA A 92 26.21 -28.31 -9.05
N LYS A 93 24.91 -28.62 -9.02
CA LYS A 93 24.14 -29.11 -10.17
C LYS A 93 22.92 -28.20 -10.37
N LYS A 94 22.36 -28.14 -11.57
CA LYS A 94 21.13 -27.37 -11.84
C LYS A 94 20.05 -28.22 -12.49
N LEU A 95 18.81 -27.78 -12.33
CA LEU A 95 17.67 -28.29 -13.08
C LEU A 95 17.37 -27.29 -14.20
N GLU A 96 17.58 -27.69 -15.45
CA GLU A 96 17.39 -26.84 -16.62
C GLU A 96 16.10 -27.20 -17.35
N GLN A 97 15.43 -26.19 -17.91
CA GLN A 97 14.21 -26.36 -18.69
C GLN A 97 14.54 -26.23 -20.18
N ASP A 98 14.22 -27.26 -20.97
CA ASP A 98 14.34 -27.18 -22.42
C ASP A 98 13.10 -26.51 -23.02
N TYR A 99 13.29 -25.35 -23.66
CA TYR A 99 12.20 -24.61 -24.32
C TYR A 99 11.96 -25.05 -25.77
N ARG A 100 12.82 -25.89 -26.35
CA ARG A 100 12.75 -26.28 -27.77
C ARG A 100 11.81 -27.45 -28.04
N LEU A 101 11.66 -28.35 -27.07
CA LEU A 101 10.84 -29.56 -27.16
C LEU A 101 10.01 -29.62 -25.88
N GLN A 102 8.67 -29.53 -25.98
CA GLN A 102 7.69 -29.67 -24.90
C GLN A 102 8.27 -29.59 -23.46
N SER A 103 8.45 -28.37 -22.94
CA SER A 103 8.84 -28.03 -21.55
C SER A 103 9.16 -29.19 -20.61
N TYR A 104 10.24 -29.94 -20.86
CA TYR A 104 10.72 -30.96 -19.95
C TYR A 104 11.95 -30.41 -19.22
N PHE A 105 12.00 -30.68 -17.91
CA PHE A 105 13.15 -30.34 -17.09
C PHE A 105 14.16 -31.49 -17.14
N TYR A 106 15.46 -31.19 -17.07
CA TYR A 106 16.53 -32.18 -17.00
C TYR A 106 17.65 -31.70 -16.08
N PHE A 107 18.40 -32.63 -15.49
CA PHE A 107 19.55 -32.28 -14.66
C PHE A 107 20.78 -31.99 -15.52
N VAL A 108 21.47 -30.91 -15.18
CA VAL A 108 22.82 -30.64 -15.64
C VAL A 108 23.76 -30.94 -14.48
N ASP A 109 24.32 -32.14 -14.52
CA ASP A 109 25.28 -32.64 -13.54
C ASP A 109 26.72 -32.27 -13.95
N PRO A 110 27.66 -32.23 -12.98
CA PRO A 110 29.08 -32.25 -13.28
C PRO A 110 29.46 -33.48 -14.13
N ILE A 111 30.57 -33.37 -14.88
CA ILE A 111 31.13 -34.49 -15.63
C ILE A 111 31.32 -35.74 -14.74
N PRO A 112 31.21 -36.96 -15.29
CA PRO A 112 31.19 -38.19 -14.50
C PRO A 112 32.36 -38.32 -13.50
N VAL A 113 33.56 -37.96 -13.91
CA VAL A 113 34.77 -38.04 -13.06
C VAL A 113 34.65 -37.18 -11.80
N LEU A 114 34.07 -35.98 -11.92
CA LEU A 114 33.85 -35.07 -10.78
C LEU A 114 32.63 -35.48 -9.96
N LYS A 115 31.57 -35.96 -10.63
CA LYS A 115 30.37 -36.50 -9.99
C LYS A 115 30.72 -37.68 -9.07
N ASP A 116 31.52 -38.62 -9.57
CA ASP A 116 31.97 -39.79 -8.83
C ASP A 116 32.91 -39.41 -7.68
N ALA A 117 33.77 -38.39 -7.88
CA ALA A 117 34.63 -37.86 -6.82
C ALA A 117 33.84 -37.19 -5.69
N ALA A 118 32.80 -36.42 -6.02
CA ALA A 118 31.94 -35.76 -5.04
C ALA A 118 31.03 -36.75 -4.30
N GLY A 119 30.70 -37.87 -4.94
CA GLY A 119 29.82 -38.91 -4.40
C GLY A 119 28.44 -38.35 -4.07
N THR A 120 28.16 -38.17 -2.78
CA THR A 120 26.88 -37.63 -2.29
C THR A 120 26.89 -36.11 -2.12
N GLY A 121 28.02 -35.43 -2.38
CA GLY A 121 28.16 -33.98 -2.28
C GLY A 121 27.66 -33.22 -3.52
N LEU A 122 26.43 -33.48 -3.96
CA LEU A 122 25.85 -32.83 -5.15
C LEU A 122 24.63 -32.01 -4.75
N GLY A 123 24.77 -30.69 -4.79
CA GLY A 123 23.77 -29.74 -4.35
C GLY A 123 23.02 -29.08 -5.51
N LEU A 124 21.69 -29.06 -5.45
CA LEU A 124 20.89 -28.39 -6.48
C LEU A 124 20.90 -26.87 -6.30
N VAL A 125 21.59 -26.16 -7.18
CA VAL A 125 21.57 -24.70 -7.24
C VAL A 125 20.32 -24.26 -7.98
N SER A 126 19.55 -23.42 -7.33
CA SER A 126 18.39 -22.80 -7.94
C SER A 126 18.08 -21.50 -7.25
N VAL A 127 17.83 -20.50 -8.09
CA VAL A 127 17.36 -19.20 -7.69
C VAL A 127 16.06 -18.98 -8.45
N GLN A 128 14.98 -18.70 -7.73
CA GLN A 128 13.68 -18.41 -8.33
C GLN A 128 13.30 -16.97 -8.01
N SER A 129 12.95 -16.20 -9.04
CA SER A 129 12.41 -14.85 -8.87
C SER A 129 10.95 -14.91 -8.43
N ASP A 130 10.56 -13.95 -7.59
CA ASP A 130 9.14 -13.66 -7.39
C ASP A 130 8.53 -13.11 -8.71
N PRO A 131 7.19 -13.07 -8.85
CA PRO A 131 6.53 -12.58 -10.07
C PRO A 131 6.91 -11.15 -10.50
N ASP A 132 7.53 -10.36 -9.62
CA ASP A 132 8.04 -9.01 -9.91
C ASP A 132 9.54 -8.98 -10.27
N GLY A 133 10.16 -10.14 -10.49
CA GLY A 133 11.54 -10.28 -10.94
C GLY A 133 12.60 -10.21 -9.82
N ILE A 134 12.20 -9.96 -8.57
CA ILE A 134 13.13 -9.85 -7.43
C ILE A 134 13.29 -11.20 -6.73
N TYR A 135 14.52 -11.55 -6.38
CA TYR A 135 14.85 -12.79 -5.69
C TYR A 135 14.69 -12.58 -4.18
N ARG A 136 13.69 -13.24 -3.59
CA ARG A 136 13.39 -13.15 -2.15
C ARG A 136 13.30 -14.50 -1.46
N ARG A 137 13.04 -15.55 -2.25
CA ARG A 137 12.69 -16.87 -1.76
C ARG A 137 13.74 -17.87 -2.21
N TYR A 138 13.92 -18.88 -1.38
CA TYR A 138 14.82 -19.99 -1.68
C TYR A 138 14.06 -21.31 -1.61
N PRO A 139 14.15 -22.17 -2.64
CA PRO A 139 13.62 -23.52 -2.57
C PRO A 139 14.56 -24.37 -1.71
N ALA A 140 14.13 -24.74 -0.50
CA ALA A 140 14.94 -25.60 0.37
C ALA A 140 15.14 -27.00 -0.25
N ALA A 141 14.12 -27.50 -0.93
CA ALA A 141 14.16 -28.72 -1.73
C ALA A 141 13.29 -28.57 -2.98
N GLN A 142 13.63 -29.30 -4.04
CA GLN A 142 12.87 -29.29 -5.29
C GLN A 142 12.25 -30.63 -5.57
N HIS A 143 10.98 -30.60 -5.96
CA HIS A 143 10.26 -31.77 -6.41
C HIS A 143 10.51 -32.00 -7.90
N TYR A 144 11.09 -33.13 -8.26
CA TYR A 144 11.28 -33.52 -9.65
C TYR A 144 11.12 -35.05 -9.80
N GLN A 145 10.34 -35.48 -10.78
CA GLN A 145 10.04 -36.90 -11.06
C GLN A 145 9.55 -37.74 -9.87
N GLY A 146 8.86 -37.14 -8.89
CA GLY A 146 8.32 -37.84 -7.73
C GLY A 146 9.28 -37.92 -6.53
N GLU A 147 10.50 -37.38 -6.67
CA GLU A 147 11.50 -37.30 -5.60
C GLU A 147 11.78 -35.85 -5.21
N TYR A 148 12.26 -35.66 -3.98
CA TYR A 148 12.70 -34.37 -3.46
C TYR A 148 14.22 -34.32 -3.39
N TYR A 149 14.81 -33.38 -4.13
CA TYR A 149 16.24 -33.16 -4.15
C TYR A 149 16.61 -32.02 -3.19
N PRO A 150 17.60 -32.22 -2.31
CA PRO A 150 18.10 -31.17 -1.44
C PRO A 150 18.75 -30.07 -2.28
N SER A 151 18.53 -28.83 -1.84
CA SER A 151 19.21 -27.67 -2.41
C SER A 151 20.70 -27.67 -2.08
N PHE A 152 21.48 -26.89 -2.83
CA PHE A 152 22.90 -26.71 -2.58
C PHE A 152 23.23 -26.27 -1.15
N VAL A 153 22.41 -25.37 -0.59
CA VAL A 153 22.57 -24.93 0.80
C VAL A 153 22.34 -26.06 1.80
N LEU A 154 21.35 -26.94 1.56
CA LEU A 154 21.14 -28.09 2.45
C LEU A 154 22.30 -29.08 2.40
N GLU A 155 22.87 -29.33 1.23
CA GLU A 155 24.06 -30.20 1.10
C GLU A 155 25.28 -29.60 1.79
N LEU A 156 25.49 -28.28 1.71
CA LEU A 156 26.53 -27.59 2.48
C LEU A 156 26.34 -27.81 3.98
N LEU A 157 25.11 -27.63 4.47
CA LEU A 157 24.79 -27.81 5.88
C LEU A 157 24.89 -29.27 6.33
N ARG A 158 24.55 -30.23 5.46
CA ARG A 158 24.74 -31.66 5.70
C ARG A 158 26.19 -31.99 5.98
N LYS A 159 27.09 -31.57 5.08
CA LYS A 159 28.54 -31.76 5.27
C LYS A 159 29.08 -30.96 6.45
N TYR A 160 28.55 -29.77 6.70
CA TYR A 160 29.02 -28.90 7.78
C TYR A 160 28.69 -29.51 9.14
N ARG A 161 27.51 -30.09 9.30
CA ARG A 161 27.10 -30.83 10.50
C ARG A 161 27.65 -32.24 10.57
N GLY A 162 28.22 -32.78 9.50
CA GLY A 162 28.75 -34.13 9.46
C GLY A 162 27.66 -35.21 9.37
N TYR A 163 26.49 -34.87 8.81
CA TYR A 163 25.41 -35.82 8.57
C TYR A 163 25.75 -36.75 7.39
N GLY A 164 25.40 -38.02 7.55
CA GLY A 164 25.55 -39.00 6.47
C GLY A 164 24.54 -38.79 5.33
N PRO A 165 24.72 -39.48 4.20
CA PRO A 165 23.87 -39.34 3.02
C PRO A 165 22.44 -39.87 3.20
N GLU A 166 22.18 -40.63 4.26
CA GLU A 166 20.85 -41.14 4.62
C GLU A 166 19.87 -40.04 5.07
N VAL A 167 20.37 -38.84 5.42
CA VAL A 167 19.51 -37.73 5.80
C VAL A 167 18.83 -37.14 4.57
N SER A 168 17.57 -37.53 4.37
CA SER A 168 16.70 -36.99 3.33
C SER A 168 15.89 -35.79 3.82
N VAL A 169 15.37 -35.00 2.88
CA VAL A 169 14.41 -33.95 3.18
C VAL A 169 13.03 -34.57 3.42
N GLU A 170 12.49 -34.39 4.62
CA GLU A 170 11.12 -34.78 4.95
C GLU A 170 10.18 -33.57 4.84
N ILE A 171 9.01 -33.77 4.26
CA ILE A 171 8.03 -32.68 4.05
C ILE A 171 6.85 -32.88 4.98
N GLY A 172 6.74 -31.97 5.95
CA GLY A 172 5.56 -31.82 6.78
C GLY A 172 4.58 -30.81 6.19
N SER A 173 3.40 -30.74 6.80
CA SER A 173 2.38 -29.74 6.44
C SER A 173 2.78 -28.29 6.78
N GLN A 174 3.72 -28.11 7.70
CA GLN A 174 4.15 -26.79 8.20
C GLN A 174 5.57 -26.39 7.74
N GLY A 175 6.35 -27.31 7.18
CA GLY A 175 7.73 -27.06 6.80
C GLY A 175 8.48 -28.31 6.35
N PHE A 176 9.75 -28.12 6.03
CA PHE A 176 10.70 -29.16 5.72
C PHE A 176 11.54 -29.50 6.95
N THR A 177 11.79 -30.78 7.18
CA THR A 177 12.76 -31.24 8.17
C THR A 177 13.97 -31.80 7.44
N PHE A 178 15.16 -31.37 7.85
CA PHE A 178 16.43 -31.86 7.33
C PHE A 178 17.43 -32.00 8.47
N GLY A 179 17.64 -33.23 8.95
CA GLY A 179 18.40 -33.47 10.18
C GLY A 179 17.78 -32.72 11.36
N GLU A 180 18.56 -31.84 11.99
CA GLU A 180 18.09 -30.95 13.08
C GLU A 180 17.32 -29.71 12.59
N PHE A 181 17.41 -29.37 11.30
CA PHE A 181 16.86 -28.11 10.79
C PHE A 181 15.39 -28.28 10.45
N PHE A 182 14.54 -27.43 11.04
CA PHE A 182 13.15 -27.29 10.65
C PHE A 182 12.97 -25.97 9.88
N ILE A 183 12.68 -26.06 8.58
CA ILE A 183 12.52 -24.92 7.68
C ILE A 183 11.02 -24.71 7.42
N PRO A 184 10.40 -23.68 7.99
CA PRO A 184 8.97 -23.44 7.83
C PRO A 184 8.61 -23.06 6.39
N HIS A 185 7.43 -23.50 5.94
CA HIS A 185 6.92 -23.08 4.64
C HIS A 185 6.49 -21.61 4.66
N PHE A 186 7.14 -20.78 3.87
CA PHE A 186 6.69 -19.41 3.62
C PHE A 186 5.75 -19.32 2.41
N ALA A 187 6.03 -20.14 1.40
CA ALA A 187 5.19 -20.44 0.23
C ALA A 187 5.41 -21.93 -0.14
N ALA A 188 4.55 -22.52 -0.97
CA ALA A 188 4.68 -23.92 -1.37
C ALA A 188 6.10 -24.20 -1.89
N GLY A 189 6.87 -25.06 -1.21
CA GLY A 189 8.23 -25.38 -1.63
C GLY A 189 9.36 -24.45 -1.10
N HIS A 190 9.02 -23.30 -0.50
CA HIS A 190 9.96 -22.18 -0.40
C HIS A 190 10.01 -21.54 1.00
N MET A 191 11.22 -21.09 1.37
CA MET A 191 11.44 -20.21 2.52
C MET A 191 11.70 -18.76 2.06
N LEU A 192 11.41 -17.78 2.91
CA LEU A 192 11.83 -16.40 2.69
C LEU A 192 13.26 -16.22 3.20
N ILE A 193 14.14 -15.67 2.37
CA ILE A 193 15.54 -15.42 2.74
C ILE A 193 15.60 -14.22 3.67
N ASN A 194 16.34 -14.35 4.77
CA ASN A 194 16.59 -13.25 5.69
C ASN A 194 17.86 -12.49 5.32
N TYR A 195 17.76 -11.69 4.26
CA TYR A 195 18.87 -10.89 3.73
C TYR A 195 19.50 -10.00 4.79
N ARG A 196 20.80 -10.14 5.01
CA ARG A 196 21.53 -9.39 6.04
C ARG A 196 21.83 -7.97 5.62
N GLY A 197 22.02 -7.71 4.35
CA GLY A 197 22.31 -6.38 3.85
C GLY A 197 22.39 -6.32 2.32
N PRO A 198 22.89 -5.19 1.78
CA PRO A 198 23.18 -5.05 0.35
C PRO A 198 24.32 -5.99 -0.10
N ALA A 199 24.60 -6.04 -1.41
CA ALA A 199 25.70 -6.83 -1.94
C ALA A 199 27.04 -6.45 -1.27
N GLY A 200 27.87 -7.45 -0.96
CA GLY A 200 29.14 -7.28 -0.25
C GLY A 200 29.02 -7.28 1.28
N THR A 201 27.89 -7.74 1.85
CA THR A 201 27.72 -7.83 3.32
C THR A 201 28.63 -8.91 3.91
N PHE A 202 28.83 -10.02 3.19
CA PHE A 202 29.64 -11.15 3.64
C PHE A 202 31.14 -10.91 3.38
N PRO A 203 32.03 -11.41 4.26
CA PRO A 203 33.47 -11.41 4.00
C PRO A 203 33.77 -12.16 2.70
N HIS A 204 34.46 -11.48 1.78
CA HIS A 204 34.82 -12.02 0.48
C HIS A 204 36.32 -11.89 0.25
N TYR A 205 36.90 -12.93 -0.34
CA TYR A 205 38.30 -12.99 -0.73
C TYR A 205 38.38 -13.40 -2.20
N SER A 206 39.23 -12.74 -2.97
CA SER A 206 39.37 -13.05 -4.38
C SER A 206 39.86 -14.48 -4.60
N PHE A 207 39.37 -15.16 -5.63
CA PHE A 207 39.80 -16.49 -6.02
C PHE A 207 41.31 -16.53 -6.29
N ALA A 208 41.85 -15.53 -6.98
CA ALA A 208 43.28 -15.41 -7.20
C ALA A 208 44.07 -15.26 -5.89
N SER A 209 43.57 -14.49 -4.90
CA SER A 209 44.24 -14.35 -3.60
C SER A 209 44.32 -15.65 -2.79
N VAL A 210 43.39 -16.59 -3.01
CA VAL A 210 43.43 -17.93 -2.38
C VAL A 210 44.32 -18.89 -3.19
N LEU A 211 44.43 -18.67 -4.49
CA LEU A 211 45.30 -19.43 -5.37
C LEU A 211 46.78 -19.04 -5.23
N ASP A 212 47.06 -17.78 -4.89
CA ASP A 212 48.38 -17.14 -4.76
C ASP A 212 49.21 -17.77 -3.62
N ASP A 213 49.73 -18.97 -3.87
CA ASP A 213 50.68 -19.67 -3.04
C ASP A 213 51.99 -19.94 -3.80
N ALA A 214 53.00 -20.40 -3.06
CA ALA A 214 54.35 -20.63 -3.61
C ALA A 214 54.41 -21.70 -4.73
N SER A 215 53.30 -22.39 -5.03
CA SER A 215 53.21 -23.40 -6.07
C SER A 215 52.61 -22.90 -7.39
N VAL A 216 51.95 -21.73 -7.39
CA VAL A 216 51.25 -21.18 -8.57
C VAL A 216 51.73 -19.77 -8.89
N THR A 217 52.38 -19.62 -10.05
CA THR A 217 52.81 -18.30 -10.54
C THR A 217 51.63 -17.55 -11.18
N LEU A 218 51.33 -16.35 -10.66
CA LEU A 218 50.33 -15.43 -11.21
C LEU A 218 50.95 -14.45 -12.22
N ALA A 219 50.12 -13.58 -12.82
CA ALA A 219 50.60 -12.53 -13.70
C ALA A 219 51.56 -11.55 -12.99
N GLU A 220 52.46 -10.91 -13.75
CA GLU A 220 53.43 -9.96 -13.21
C GLU A 220 52.72 -8.83 -12.45
N GLY A 221 53.09 -8.62 -11.18
CA GLY A 221 52.47 -7.64 -10.30
C GLY A 221 51.29 -8.15 -9.48
N TYR A 222 50.96 -9.44 -9.56
CA TYR A 222 49.88 -10.09 -8.79
C TYR A 222 50.32 -11.31 -7.95
N ASP A 223 51.53 -11.81 -8.18
CA ASP A 223 52.13 -12.95 -7.48
C ASP A 223 52.87 -12.47 -6.22
N PHE A 224 52.22 -12.63 -5.06
CA PHE A 224 52.73 -12.13 -3.77
C PHE A 224 52.73 -13.21 -2.68
N ASP A 225 52.46 -14.48 -3.02
CA ASP A 225 52.25 -15.55 -2.04
C ASP A 225 51.19 -15.19 -0.98
N TYR A 226 50.21 -14.35 -1.34
CA TYR A 226 49.27 -13.72 -0.41
C TYR A 226 48.49 -14.74 0.43
N PHE A 227 48.17 -15.91 -0.13
CA PHE A 227 47.52 -16.98 0.63
C PHE A 227 48.41 -17.47 1.78
N SER A 228 49.68 -17.74 1.48
CA SER A 228 50.62 -18.35 2.43
C SER A 228 51.10 -17.34 3.48
N GLU A 229 51.32 -16.09 3.07
CA GLU A 229 51.84 -15.05 3.96
C GLU A 229 50.76 -14.38 4.82
N ASN A 230 49.53 -14.27 4.32
CA ASN A 230 48.47 -13.50 5.00
C ASN A 230 47.25 -14.35 5.37
N LEU A 231 46.59 -14.99 4.40
CA LEU A 231 45.30 -15.66 4.65
C LEU A 231 45.42 -16.91 5.54
N LEU A 232 46.51 -17.67 5.39
CA LEU A 232 46.75 -18.88 6.15
C LEU A 232 47.07 -18.57 7.64
N PRO A 233 47.99 -17.64 7.98
CA PRO A 233 48.23 -17.25 9.37
C PRO A 233 47.04 -16.59 10.07
N ASP A 234 46.26 -15.78 9.34
CA ASP A 234 45.10 -15.07 9.91
C ASP A 234 43.96 -16.03 10.32
N GLY A 235 43.96 -17.27 9.80
CA GLY A 235 42.97 -18.28 10.15
C GLY A 235 41.55 -17.92 9.71
N VAL A 236 41.41 -17.07 8.69
CA VAL A 236 40.11 -16.52 8.24
C VAL A 236 39.12 -17.59 7.78
N PHE A 237 39.62 -18.72 7.26
CA PHE A 237 38.82 -19.84 6.77
C PHE A 237 38.59 -20.95 7.81
N LYS A 238 39.22 -20.85 8.99
CA LYS A 238 39.19 -21.93 9.99
C LYS A 238 37.77 -22.17 10.52
N ASP A 239 37.31 -23.43 10.43
CA ASP A 239 35.98 -23.89 10.82
C ASP A 239 34.82 -23.20 10.07
N LYS A 240 35.11 -22.57 8.93
CA LYS A 240 34.14 -21.85 8.10
C LYS A 240 33.53 -22.72 6.98
N ILE A 241 32.33 -22.36 6.56
CA ILE A 241 31.69 -22.74 5.31
C ILE A 241 32.19 -21.74 4.26
N VAL A 242 32.92 -22.24 3.27
CA VAL A 242 33.45 -21.43 2.18
C VAL A 242 32.63 -21.67 0.93
N ILE A 243 32.07 -20.62 0.33
CA ILE A 243 31.34 -20.71 -0.94
C ILE A 243 32.18 -20.03 -2.01
N VAL A 244 32.58 -20.80 -3.02
CA VAL A 244 33.35 -20.33 -4.18
C VAL A 244 32.38 -20.10 -5.32
N GLY A 245 32.28 -18.87 -5.83
CA GLY A 245 31.32 -18.52 -6.87
C GLY A 245 31.67 -17.23 -7.60
N SER A 246 30.86 -16.88 -8.59
CA SER A 246 31.09 -15.70 -9.42
C SER A 246 30.53 -14.42 -8.82
N THR A 247 31.32 -13.35 -8.90
CA THR A 247 30.88 -11.96 -8.69
C THR A 247 31.11 -11.07 -9.91
N ALA A 248 31.86 -11.56 -10.90
CA ALA A 248 32.11 -10.85 -12.14
C ALA A 248 30.80 -10.63 -12.92
N ALA A 249 30.59 -9.40 -13.40
CA ALA A 249 29.38 -9.02 -14.11
C ALA A 249 29.22 -9.78 -15.44
N ASP A 250 30.34 -10.08 -16.10
CA ASP A 250 30.39 -10.78 -17.39
C ASP A 250 29.92 -12.24 -17.33
N LEU A 251 29.92 -12.83 -16.13
CA LEU A 251 29.41 -14.18 -15.91
C LEU A 251 27.89 -14.20 -15.67
N HIS A 252 27.24 -13.04 -15.65
CA HIS A 252 25.79 -12.86 -15.57
C HIS A 252 25.08 -13.60 -14.41
N ASP A 253 25.79 -13.84 -13.31
CA ASP A 253 25.27 -14.46 -12.10
C ASP A 253 24.88 -13.41 -11.01
N ASN A 254 24.45 -12.24 -11.45
CA ASN A 254 24.02 -11.16 -10.58
C ASN A 254 22.49 -11.00 -10.65
N PHE A 255 21.86 -10.84 -9.48
CA PHE A 255 20.41 -10.86 -9.37
C PHE A 255 19.89 -9.67 -8.55
N PRO A 256 18.70 -9.13 -8.91
CA PRO A 256 18.06 -8.10 -8.12
C PRO A 256 17.44 -8.67 -6.83
N THR A 257 17.85 -8.13 -5.69
CA THR A 257 17.39 -8.52 -4.34
C THR A 257 16.62 -7.38 -3.66
N PRO A 258 16.00 -7.59 -2.47
CA PRO A 258 15.29 -6.52 -1.75
C PRO A 258 16.08 -5.23 -1.53
N PHE A 259 17.42 -5.29 -1.46
CA PHE A 259 18.33 -4.16 -1.28
C PHE A 259 18.76 -3.48 -2.59
N LEU A 260 18.18 -3.87 -3.74
CA LEU A 260 18.45 -3.19 -5.01
C LEU A 260 18.11 -1.70 -4.91
N GLY A 261 19.11 -0.83 -5.14
CA GLY A 261 18.93 0.63 -5.09
C GLY A 261 19.12 1.27 -3.70
N THR A 262 19.64 0.55 -2.70
CA THR A 262 20.11 1.14 -1.44
C THR A 262 21.63 1.18 -1.35
N GLY A 263 22.22 2.33 -1.03
CA GLY A 263 23.67 2.54 -0.93
C GLY A 263 24.28 3.27 -2.15
N SER A 264 25.60 3.52 -2.11
CA SER A 264 26.33 4.31 -3.12
C SER A 264 26.49 3.64 -4.49
N ALA A 265 26.19 2.34 -4.59
CA ALA A 265 26.06 1.64 -5.85
C ALA A 265 24.80 0.78 -5.79
N ALA A 266 23.82 1.06 -6.65
CA ALA A 266 22.67 0.18 -6.86
C ALA A 266 23.15 -1.10 -7.59
N LYS A 267 23.90 -1.95 -6.87
CA LYS A 267 24.52 -3.15 -7.43
C LYS A 267 23.60 -4.34 -7.21
N GLU A 268 23.46 -5.15 -8.24
CA GLU A 268 22.85 -6.47 -8.14
C GLU A 268 23.68 -7.36 -7.21
N THR A 269 23.04 -8.32 -6.56
CA THR A 269 23.69 -9.24 -5.62
C THR A 269 24.14 -10.50 -6.36
N PRO A 270 25.41 -10.92 -6.22
CA PRO A 270 25.88 -12.18 -6.79
C PRO A 270 25.09 -13.40 -6.29
N GLY A 271 24.90 -14.41 -7.15
CA GLY A 271 24.17 -15.64 -6.85
C GLY A 271 24.69 -16.36 -5.61
N MET A 272 26.00 -16.49 -5.49
CA MET A 272 26.65 -17.07 -4.31
C MET A 272 26.34 -16.34 -3.00
N GLU A 273 26.09 -15.02 -3.04
CA GLU A 273 25.75 -14.23 -1.84
C GLU A 273 24.27 -14.43 -1.46
N ILE A 274 23.40 -14.75 -2.43
CA ILE A 274 22.04 -15.24 -2.15
C ILE A 274 22.12 -16.60 -1.43
N LEU A 275 22.99 -17.51 -1.89
CA LEU A 275 23.24 -18.79 -1.22
C LEU A 275 23.82 -18.59 0.20
N ALA A 276 24.70 -17.61 0.39
CA ALA A 276 25.24 -17.23 1.70
C ALA A 276 24.14 -16.74 2.64
N ASN A 277 23.25 -15.85 2.18
CA ASN A 277 22.11 -15.38 2.96
C ASN A 277 21.12 -16.51 3.28
N ALA A 278 20.89 -17.44 2.36
CA ALA A 278 20.06 -18.62 2.60
C ALA A 278 20.69 -19.56 3.63
N THR A 279 22.00 -19.82 3.54
CA THR A 279 22.78 -20.60 4.51
C THR A 279 22.71 -19.96 5.89
N HIS A 280 22.92 -18.64 5.97
CA HIS A 280 22.81 -17.86 7.20
C HIS A 280 21.41 -17.95 7.83
N THR A 281 20.37 -17.86 6.99
CA THR A 281 18.97 -17.95 7.44
C THR A 281 18.68 -19.31 8.10
N ILE A 282 19.12 -20.41 7.48
CA ILE A 282 18.89 -21.76 8.00
C ILE A 282 19.75 -22.03 9.23
N LEU A 283 21.05 -21.74 9.16
CA LEU A 283 22.01 -22.03 10.23
C LEU A 283 21.69 -21.24 11.50
N GLY A 284 21.19 -20.01 11.36
CA GLY A 284 20.79 -19.16 12.48
C GLY A 284 19.36 -19.38 13.00
N ASN A 285 18.55 -20.25 12.37
CA ASN A 285 17.11 -20.39 12.66
C ASN A 285 16.34 -19.04 12.54
N LEU A 286 16.68 -18.23 11.53
CA LEU A 286 16.24 -16.84 11.38
C LEU A 286 15.07 -16.72 10.40
N TYR A 287 14.08 -17.60 10.54
CA TYR A 287 12.98 -17.75 9.59
C TYR A 287 11.90 -16.68 9.75
N PHE A 288 11.15 -16.48 8.66
CA PHE A 288 9.96 -15.65 8.65
C PHE A 288 8.68 -16.48 8.65
N TYR A 289 7.71 -16.06 9.45
CA TYR A 289 6.42 -16.72 9.61
C TYR A 289 5.29 -15.83 9.12
N LYS A 290 4.28 -16.44 8.49
CA LYS A 290 3.01 -15.78 8.21
C LYS A 290 1.99 -16.22 9.26
N PRO A 291 1.30 -15.29 9.93
CA PRO A 291 0.23 -15.68 10.81
C PRO A 291 -0.89 -16.37 10.02
N PRO A 292 -1.68 -17.25 10.66
CA PRO A 292 -2.83 -17.87 10.02
C PRO A 292 -3.79 -16.81 9.45
N ARG A 293 -4.34 -17.07 8.27
CA ARG A 293 -5.21 -16.11 7.57
C ARG A 293 -6.40 -15.63 8.42
N TRP A 294 -6.99 -16.52 9.22
CA TRP A 294 -8.11 -16.19 10.10
C TRP A 294 -7.71 -15.17 11.18
N LEU A 295 -6.48 -15.24 11.70
CA LEU A 295 -5.99 -14.30 12.71
C LEU A 295 -5.80 -12.91 12.09
N SER A 296 -5.18 -12.85 10.92
CA SER A 296 -5.04 -11.60 10.15
C SER A 296 -6.39 -10.97 9.84
N LEU A 297 -7.36 -11.76 9.39
CA LEU A 297 -8.73 -11.30 9.12
C LEU A 297 -9.44 -10.80 10.39
N GLY A 298 -9.29 -11.52 11.51
CA GLY A 298 -9.86 -11.11 12.79
C GLY A 298 -9.31 -9.76 13.27
N ILE A 299 -7.99 -9.54 13.14
CA ILE A 299 -7.35 -8.25 13.45
C ILE A 299 -7.89 -7.14 12.54
N VAL A 300 -7.98 -7.37 11.23
CA VAL A 300 -8.52 -6.37 10.29
C VAL A 300 -9.96 -6.03 10.61
N LEU A 301 -10.80 -7.03 10.88
CA LEU A 301 -12.21 -6.82 11.22
C LEU A 301 -12.35 -5.99 12.51
N LEU A 302 -11.56 -6.31 13.54
CA LEU A 302 -11.56 -5.57 14.79
C LEU A 302 -11.14 -4.10 14.57
N LEU A 303 -10.09 -3.86 13.79
CA LEU A 303 -9.63 -2.49 13.48
C LEU A 303 -10.67 -1.71 12.66
N VAL A 304 -11.34 -2.38 11.70
CA VAL A 304 -12.43 -1.78 10.91
C VAL A 304 -13.60 -1.38 11.81
N LEU A 305 -14.04 -2.26 12.70
CA LEU A 305 -15.10 -1.95 13.67
C LEU A 305 -14.71 -0.79 14.61
N LEU A 306 -13.45 -0.76 15.04
CA LEU A 306 -12.91 0.33 15.85
C LEU A 306 -12.96 1.67 15.09
N VAL A 307 -12.52 1.72 13.84
CA VAL A 307 -12.57 2.95 13.00
C VAL A 307 -14.01 3.41 12.78
N GLN A 308 -14.94 2.48 12.55
CA GLN A 308 -16.36 2.82 12.42
C GLN A 308 -16.90 3.43 13.73
N MET A 309 -16.65 2.78 14.86
CA MET A 309 -17.09 3.27 16.17
C MET A 309 -16.54 4.68 16.48
N ILE A 310 -15.26 4.92 16.20
CA ILE A 310 -14.62 6.24 16.37
C ILE A 310 -15.28 7.27 15.45
N SER A 311 -15.52 6.91 14.19
CA SER A 311 -16.12 7.79 13.18
C SER A 311 -17.58 8.15 13.47
N LEU A 312 -18.30 7.29 14.20
CA LEU A 312 -19.68 7.52 14.63
C LEU A 312 -19.79 8.36 15.92
N ARG A 313 -18.74 8.41 16.75
CA ARG A 313 -18.78 9.03 18.08
C ARG A 313 -18.05 10.37 18.16
N LEU A 314 -17.08 10.62 17.29
CA LEU A 314 -16.25 11.82 17.32
C LEU A 314 -16.55 12.75 16.14
N SER A 315 -16.10 14.00 16.24
CA SER A 315 -16.19 14.93 15.12
C SER A 315 -15.32 14.49 13.95
N PRO A 316 -15.64 14.89 12.69
CA PRO A 316 -14.92 14.45 11.50
C PRO A 316 -13.41 14.72 11.52
N LEU A 317 -12.99 15.83 12.16
CA LEU A 317 -11.56 16.16 12.27
C LEU A 317 -10.81 15.14 13.14
N TRP A 318 -11.33 14.85 14.33
CA TRP A 318 -10.70 13.91 15.26
C TRP A 318 -10.74 12.47 14.74
N SER A 319 -11.84 12.05 14.11
CA SER A 319 -11.92 10.72 13.50
C SER A 319 -10.89 10.53 12.38
N THR A 320 -10.63 11.59 11.59
CA THR A 320 -9.59 11.59 10.55
C THR A 320 -8.21 11.43 11.15
N LEU A 321 -7.85 12.27 12.14
CA LEU A 321 -6.53 12.25 12.77
C LEU A 321 -6.24 10.90 13.45
N ILE A 322 -7.22 10.34 14.16
CA ILE A 322 -7.07 9.06 14.84
C ILE A 322 -6.94 7.92 13.82
N THR A 323 -7.72 7.93 12.73
CA THR A 323 -7.62 6.89 11.69
C THR A 323 -6.26 6.93 10.99
N LEU A 324 -5.76 8.13 10.67
CA LEU A 324 -4.42 8.29 10.08
C LEU A 324 -3.33 7.81 11.05
N GLY A 325 -3.42 8.19 12.32
CA GLY A 325 -2.53 7.73 13.38
C GLY A 325 -2.55 6.20 13.54
N LEU A 326 -3.73 5.58 13.45
CA LEU A 326 -3.87 4.12 13.52
C LEU A 326 -3.24 3.41 12.33
N ILE A 327 -3.37 3.94 11.11
CA ILE A 327 -2.73 3.38 9.90
C ILE A 327 -1.19 3.48 10.03
N LEU A 328 -0.68 4.63 10.50
CA LEU A 328 0.75 4.82 10.74
C LEU A 328 1.26 3.87 11.84
N LEU A 329 0.54 3.76 12.95
CA LEU A 329 0.87 2.84 14.05
C LEU A 329 0.87 1.38 13.58
N LEU A 330 -0.12 0.98 12.78
CA LEU A 330 -0.19 -0.35 12.19
C LEU A 330 1.04 -0.62 11.32
N GLY A 331 1.43 0.34 10.48
CA GLY A 331 2.65 0.25 9.67
C GLY A 331 3.90 0.08 10.52
N LEU A 332 4.05 0.87 11.58
CA LEU A 332 5.17 0.80 12.51
C LEU A 332 5.22 -0.55 13.24
N VAL A 333 4.09 -1.02 13.78
CA VAL A 333 3.98 -2.32 14.45
C VAL A 333 4.35 -3.46 13.49
N GLN A 334 3.92 -3.39 12.23
CA GLN A 334 4.31 -4.38 11.23
C GLN A 334 5.81 -4.39 10.94
N ILE A 335 6.46 -3.22 10.87
CA ILE A 335 7.92 -3.12 10.68
C ILE A 335 8.65 -3.68 11.91
N LEU A 336 8.16 -3.42 13.11
CA LEU A 336 8.74 -3.94 14.35
C LEU A 336 8.60 -5.47 14.44
N LEU A 337 7.43 -6.01 14.13
CA LEU A 337 7.19 -7.45 14.09
C LEU A 337 8.03 -8.15 13.01
N PHE A 338 8.21 -7.52 11.86
CA PHE A 338 9.10 -8.00 10.81
C PHE A 338 10.57 -8.02 11.26
N SER A 339 11.05 -6.93 11.84
CA SER A 339 12.47 -6.77 12.20
C SER A 339 12.88 -7.59 13.41
N ARG A 340 12.02 -7.71 14.43
CA ARG A 340 12.37 -8.38 15.71
C ARG A 340 11.83 -9.79 15.86
N ALA A 341 10.64 -10.07 15.33
CA ALA A 341 9.95 -11.35 15.53
C ALA A 341 9.89 -12.22 14.26
N GLY A 342 10.38 -11.73 13.12
CA GLY A 342 10.29 -12.45 11.85
C GLY A 342 8.85 -12.67 11.38
N ILE A 343 7.88 -11.87 11.83
CA ILE A 343 6.48 -12.05 11.44
C ILE A 343 6.15 -11.17 10.24
N VAL A 344 5.67 -11.80 9.16
CA VAL A 344 5.31 -11.14 7.91
C VAL A 344 3.79 -11.07 7.79
N MET A 345 3.22 -9.90 8.06
CA MET A 345 1.81 -9.61 7.86
C MET A 345 1.56 -8.88 6.52
N GLU A 346 0.33 -8.85 6.06
CA GLU A 346 -0.07 -8.05 4.89
C GLU A 346 -0.21 -6.57 5.30
N MET A 347 0.46 -5.66 4.60
CA MET A 347 0.43 -4.22 4.93
C MET A 347 -0.67 -3.48 4.20
N VAL A 348 -0.81 -3.79 2.90
CA VAL A 348 -1.63 -3.02 1.97
C VAL A 348 -3.11 -3.26 2.23
N PHE A 349 -3.54 -4.52 2.37
CA PHE A 349 -4.95 -4.84 2.55
C PHE A 349 -5.55 -4.26 3.84
N PRO A 350 -4.92 -4.36 5.03
CA PRO A 350 -5.44 -3.71 6.23
C PRO A 350 -5.54 -2.19 6.09
N ALA A 351 -4.51 -1.54 5.54
CA ALA A 351 -4.52 -0.08 5.38
C ALA A 351 -5.65 0.39 4.45
N LEU A 352 -5.86 -0.31 3.32
CA LEU A 352 -6.95 -0.03 2.40
C LEU A 352 -8.32 -0.31 3.03
N ALA A 353 -8.47 -1.40 3.79
CA ALA A 353 -9.71 -1.71 4.48
C ALA A 353 -10.10 -0.62 5.49
N LEU A 354 -9.13 -0.11 6.26
CA LEU A 354 -9.36 1.00 7.19
C LEU A 354 -9.71 2.30 6.47
N ALA A 355 -8.97 2.65 5.42
CA ALA A 355 -9.25 3.84 4.61
C ALA A 355 -10.66 3.78 3.98
N PHE A 356 -11.03 2.65 3.38
CA PHE A 356 -12.33 2.46 2.76
C PHE A 356 -13.47 2.48 3.79
N SER A 357 -13.27 1.83 4.94
CA SER A 357 -14.23 1.86 6.05
C SER A 357 -14.43 3.28 6.58
N PHE A 358 -13.36 4.06 6.70
CA PHE A 358 -13.42 5.45 7.13
C PHE A 358 -14.21 6.32 6.13
N VAL A 359 -13.85 6.25 4.85
CA VAL A 359 -14.50 7.04 3.79
C VAL A 359 -15.99 6.68 3.68
N SER A 360 -16.32 5.39 3.66
CA SER A 360 -17.72 4.93 3.57
C SER A 360 -18.57 5.38 4.75
N THR A 361 -18.06 5.29 5.98
CA THR A 361 -18.78 5.71 7.19
C THR A 361 -19.01 7.23 7.21
N ASN A 362 -17.98 8.02 6.88
CA ASN A 362 -18.11 9.48 6.85
C ASN A 362 -19.02 9.96 5.71
N LEU A 363 -18.94 9.33 4.53
CA LEU A 363 -19.85 9.62 3.42
C LEU A 363 -21.30 9.30 3.79
N TYR A 364 -21.53 8.18 4.47
CA TYR A 364 -22.87 7.82 4.97
C TYR A 364 -23.41 8.84 5.96
N GLN A 365 -22.61 9.24 6.96
CA GLN A 365 -22.99 10.27 7.94
C GLN A 365 -23.28 11.62 7.25
N PHE A 366 -22.45 12.02 6.29
CA PHE A 366 -22.68 13.23 5.50
C PHE A 366 -24.00 13.17 4.71
N MET A 367 -24.31 12.04 4.08
CA MET A 367 -25.58 11.85 3.36
C MET A 367 -26.79 11.90 4.31
N LEU A 368 -26.69 11.31 5.49
CA LEU A 368 -27.74 11.37 6.51
C LEU A 368 -27.98 12.80 6.99
N ALA A 369 -26.91 13.51 7.38
CA ALA A 369 -26.99 14.90 7.81
C ALA A 369 -27.60 15.81 6.72
N ARG A 370 -27.24 15.57 5.45
CA ARG A 370 -27.81 16.30 4.30
C ARG A 370 -29.30 16.03 4.13
N LYS A 371 -29.74 14.78 4.22
CA LYS A 371 -31.17 14.41 4.14
C LYS A 371 -31.98 15.01 5.28
N GLU A 372 -31.44 14.99 6.50
CA GLU A 372 -32.11 15.56 7.67
C GLU A 372 -32.25 17.09 7.55
N LYS A 373 -31.19 17.79 7.11
CA LYS A 373 -31.25 19.23 6.81
C LYS A 373 -32.31 19.55 5.76
N GLN A 374 -32.38 18.76 4.68
CA GLN A 374 -33.41 18.94 3.64
C GLN A 374 -34.83 18.67 4.15
N ARG A 375 -35.01 17.68 5.04
CA ARG A 375 -36.30 17.37 5.66
C ARG A 375 -36.79 18.52 6.54
N ILE A 376 -35.89 19.10 7.34
CA ILE A 376 -36.19 20.27 8.19
C ILE A 376 -36.60 21.45 7.31
N LEU A 377 -35.80 21.80 6.30
CA LEU A 377 -36.10 22.91 5.38
C LEU A 377 -37.41 22.69 4.59
N GLY A 378 -37.70 21.45 4.19
CA GLY A 378 -38.97 21.08 3.57
C GLY A 378 -40.18 21.25 4.51
N ALA A 379 -40.02 20.99 5.81
CA ALA A 379 -41.07 21.25 6.79
C ALA A 379 -41.35 22.75 6.96
N PHE A 380 -40.30 23.60 6.90
CA PHE A 380 -40.46 25.06 6.90
C PHE A 380 -41.16 25.59 5.65
N ALA A 381 -41.15 24.85 4.53
CA ALA A 381 -41.84 25.23 3.30
C ALA A 381 -43.37 25.29 3.43
N HIS A 382 -43.94 24.68 4.47
CA HIS A 382 -45.37 24.78 4.77
C HIS A 382 -45.75 26.06 5.53
N TYR A 383 -44.76 26.74 6.12
CA TYR A 383 -44.99 27.93 6.96
C TYR A 383 -44.46 29.22 6.34
N VAL A 384 -43.66 29.12 5.26
CA VAL A 384 -43.00 30.25 4.62
C VAL A 384 -43.13 30.12 3.09
N PRO A 385 -43.46 31.20 2.34
CA PRO A 385 -43.59 31.16 0.88
C PRO A 385 -42.37 30.52 0.18
N ALA A 386 -42.62 29.74 -0.88
CA ALA A 386 -41.61 28.91 -1.56
C ALA A 386 -40.35 29.68 -2.01
N LYS A 387 -40.50 30.96 -2.41
CA LYS A 387 -39.40 31.84 -2.82
C LYS A 387 -38.42 32.12 -1.65
N VAL A 388 -38.95 32.30 -0.44
CA VAL A 388 -38.16 32.54 0.78
C VAL A 388 -37.45 31.26 1.22
N VAL A 389 -38.11 30.10 1.09
CA VAL A 389 -37.52 28.80 1.43
C VAL A 389 -36.35 28.47 0.50
N GLN A 390 -36.49 28.74 -0.80
CA GLN A 390 -35.42 28.56 -1.78
C GLN A 390 -34.23 29.48 -1.50
N GLU A 391 -34.50 30.74 -1.16
CA GLU A 391 -33.47 31.70 -0.76
C GLU A 391 -32.76 31.28 0.53
N LEU A 392 -33.48 30.75 1.53
CA LEU A 392 -32.89 30.21 2.77
C LEU A 392 -32.11 28.91 2.55
N ILE A 393 -32.49 28.09 1.56
CA ILE A 393 -31.70 26.92 1.13
C ILE A 393 -30.40 27.38 0.46
N ALA A 394 -30.46 28.43 -0.36
CA ALA A 394 -29.30 28.99 -1.07
C ALA A 394 -28.35 29.74 -0.13
N HIS A 395 -28.89 30.45 0.86
CA HIS A 395 -28.16 31.31 1.81
C HIS A 395 -28.58 31.07 3.27
N PRO A 396 -28.18 29.94 3.89
CA PRO A 396 -28.56 29.57 5.26
C PRO A 396 -28.06 30.55 6.33
N GLU A 397 -27.01 31.32 6.04
CA GLU A 397 -26.44 32.35 6.92
C GLU A 397 -27.36 33.57 7.12
N LYS A 398 -28.32 33.83 6.21
CA LYS A 398 -29.28 34.94 6.34
C LYS A 398 -30.35 34.71 7.41
N LEU A 399 -30.36 33.53 8.04
CA LEU A 399 -31.24 33.13 9.15
C LEU A 399 -30.81 33.73 10.50
N ALA A 400 -29.89 34.69 10.51
CA ALA A 400 -29.47 35.39 11.72
C ALA A 400 -30.66 36.18 12.30
N LEU A 401 -31.15 35.73 13.45
CA LEU A 401 -32.24 36.27 14.28
C LEU A 401 -31.98 37.68 14.85
N GLY A 402 -31.17 38.50 14.18
CA GLY A 402 -30.69 39.80 14.66
C GLY A 402 -31.48 41.01 14.15
N GLY A 403 -32.32 40.83 13.14
CA GLY A 403 -32.97 41.96 12.46
C GLY A 403 -31.97 42.75 11.59
N GLU A 404 -32.21 42.89 10.30
CA GLU A 404 -31.41 43.80 9.46
C GLU A 404 -32.13 45.14 9.31
N GLU A 405 -31.44 46.25 9.60
CA GLU A 405 -31.97 47.59 9.35
C GLU A 405 -31.82 47.91 7.85
N ARG A 406 -32.96 48.07 7.17
CA ARG A 406 -32.99 48.32 5.73
C ARG A 406 -34.10 49.29 5.36
N VAL A 407 -33.87 50.07 4.30
CA VAL A 407 -34.91 50.90 3.69
C VAL A 407 -35.86 50.02 2.90
N MET A 408 -37.14 50.04 3.28
CA MET A 408 -38.20 49.26 2.62
C MET A 408 -39.45 50.09 2.43
N THR A 409 -40.37 49.58 1.62
CA THR A 409 -41.67 50.20 1.41
C THR A 409 -42.77 49.33 1.98
N VAL A 410 -43.64 49.93 2.78
CA VAL A 410 -44.82 49.26 3.35
C VAL A 410 -46.08 49.88 2.75
N LEU A 411 -46.99 49.00 2.35
CA LEU A 411 -48.31 49.32 1.85
C LEU A 411 -49.34 48.86 2.88
N PHE A 412 -50.20 49.79 3.29
CA PHE A 412 -51.41 49.50 4.04
C PHE A 412 -52.62 49.79 3.17
N SER A 413 -53.54 48.83 3.06
CA SER A 413 -54.86 49.08 2.47
C SER A 413 -55.95 48.79 3.47
N ASP A 414 -57.01 49.59 3.46
CA ASP A 414 -58.18 49.44 4.34
C ASP A 414 -59.48 49.71 3.55
N VAL A 415 -60.58 49.04 3.88
CA VAL A 415 -61.86 49.21 3.19
C VAL A 415 -62.63 50.38 3.80
N ALA A 416 -62.94 51.38 2.97
CA ALA A 416 -63.68 52.55 3.40
C ALA A 416 -65.10 52.16 3.83
N SER A 417 -65.50 52.64 5.02
CA SER A 417 -66.84 52.42 5.61
C SER A 417 -67.18 50.94 5.85
N PHE A 418 -66.17 50.09 6.08
CA PHE A 418 -66.34 48.66 6.28
C PHE A 418 -67.32 48.30 7.39
N THR A 419 -67.28 48.99 8.53
CA THR A 419 -68.17 48.74 9.68
C THR A 419 -69.65 48.83 9.28
N THR A 420 -70.04 49.89 8.57
CA THR A 420 -71.42 50.07 8.08
C THR A 420 -71.83 48.98 7.08
N ILE A 421 -70.92 48.53 6.23
CA ILE A 421 -71.18 47.44 5.27
C ILE A 421 -71.33 46.11 6.01
N SER A 422 -70.49 45.86 7.01
CA SER A 422 -70.48 44.62 7.80
C SER A 422 -71.76 44.43 8.62
N GLU A 423 -72.34 45.51 9.15
CA GLU A 423 -73.62 45.50 9.88
C GLU A 423 -74.84 45.22 8.98
N SER A 424 -74.72 45.51 7.67
CA SER A 424 -75.79 45.32 6.68
C SER A 424 -75.83 43.93 6.05
N LEU A 425 -74.85 43.07 6.34
CA LEU A 425 -74.67 41.76 5.73
C LEU A 425 -74.77 40.62 6.76
N THR A 426 -75.20 39.44 6.32
CA THR A 426 -75.06 38.24 7.16
C THR A 426 -73.57 37.84 7.27
N PRO A 427 -73.12 37.19 8.36
CA PRO A 427 -71.72 36.78 8.53
C PRO A 427 -71.17 35.96 7.36
N ARG A 428 -71.99 35.07 6.79
CA ARG A 428 -71.60 34.27 5.63
C ARG A 428 -71.38 35.11 4.38
N GLN A 429 -72.24 36.11 4.13
CA GLN A 429 -72.11 37.01 2.98
C GLN A 429 -70.91 37.95 3.14
N LEU A 430 -70.65 38.43 4.35
CA LEU A 430 -69.49 39.26 4.67
C LEU A 430 -68.18 38.51 4.42
N VAL A 431 -68.07 37.28 4.93
CA VAL A 431 -66.87 36.44 4.73
C VAL A 431 -66.63 36.15 3.25
N MET A 432 -67.68 35.84 2.48
CA MET A 432 -67.54 35.61 1.03
C MET A 432 -67.06 36.87 0.29
N LEU A 433 -67.63 38.04 0.62
CA LEU A 433 -67.24 39.31 0.01
C LEU A 433 -65.79 39.69 0.36
N ILE A 434 -65.39 39.53 1.62
CA ILE A 434 -64.04 39.86 2.07
C ILE A 434 -63.01 38.90 1.52
N ASN A 435 -63.29 37.59 1.48
CA ASN A 435 -62.36 36.64 0.88
C ASN A 435 -62.17 36.90 -0.62
N GLU A 436 -63.23 37.25 -1.36
CA GLU A 436 -63.14 37.62 -2.77
C GLU A 436 -62.29 38.88 -2.97
N TYR A 437 -62.50 39.91 -2.14
CA TYR A 437 -61.70 41.13 -2.14
C TYR A 437 -60.22 40.87 -1.79
N LEU A 438 -59.95 40.23 -0.66
CA LEU A 438 -58.61 39.97 -0.16
C LEU A 438 -57.82 39.09 -1.13
N SER A 439 -58.45 38.10 -1.77
CA SER A 439 -57.77 37.23 -2.75
C SER A 439 -57.30 38.02 -3.96
N GLU A 440 -58.18 38.83 -4.57
CA GLU A 440 -57.85 39.66 -5.73
C GLU A 440 -56.77 40.70 -5.41
N MET A 441 -56.84 41.35 -4.23
CA MET A 441 -55.81 42.30 -3.82
C MET A 441 -54.47 41.61 -3.53
N THR A 442 -54.50 40.43 -2.91
CA THR A 442 -53.29 39.65 -2.59
C THR A 442 -52.56 39.21 -3.85
N GLU A 443 -53.28 38.73 -4.86
CA GLU A 443 -52.67 38.36 -6.15
C GLU A 443 -51.94 39.54 -6.81
N LEU A 444 -52.52 40.75 -6.74
CA LEU A 444 -51.89 41.96 -7.28
C LEU A 444 -50.65 42.38 -6.49
N ILE A 445 -50.66 42.27 -5.17
CA ILE A 445 -49.48 42.57 -4.34
C ILE A 445 -48.34 41.60 -4.66
N LEU A 446 -48.65 40.30 -4.74
CA LEU A 446 -47.67 39.26 -5.10
C LEU A 446 -47.14 39.42 -6.53
N LYS A 447 -47.98 39.87 -7.48
CA LYS A 447 -47.58 40.17 -8.87
C LYS A 447 -46.45 41.19 -8.97
N TYR A 448 -46.36 42.11 -8.01
CA TYR A 448 -45.34 43.16 -7.94
C TYR A 448 -44.22 42.86 -6.92
N ASP A 449 -44.02 41.58 -6.59
CA ASP A 449 -43.02 41.10 -5.63
C ASP A 449 -43.21 41.61 -4.19
N GLY A 450 -44.41 42.10 -3.85
CA GLY A 450 -44.77 42.40 -2.45
C GLY A 450 -45.09 41.13 -1.67
N ILE A 451 -44.85 41.13 -0.37
CA ILE A 451 -45.17 40.03 0.54
C ILE A 451 -46.22 40.51 1.54
N ILE A 452 -47.26 39.71 1.77
CA ILE A 452 -48.26 39.99 2.79
C ILE A 452 -47.65 39.67 4.17
N ASP A 453 -47.56 40.67 5.03
CA ASP A 453 -47.16 40.48 6.43
C ASP A 453 -48.37 39.93 7.23
N LYS A 454 -49.51 40.63 7.16
CA LYS A 454 -50.75 40.18 7.80
C LYS A 454 -52.02 40.80 7.21
N TYR A 455 -53.15 40.19 7.58
CA TYR A 455 -54.49 40.74 7.40
C TYR A 455 -55.02 41.25 8.74
N GLU A 456 -55.45 42.50 8.81
CA GLU A 456 -56.05 43.11 9.99
C GLU A 456 -57.54 43.39 9.71
N GLY A 457 -58.37 42.35 9.81
CA GLY A 457 -59.79 42.45 9.47
C GLY A 457 -60.00 42.64 7.96
N ASP A 458 -60.38 43.85 7.55
CA ASP A 458 -60.51 44.28 6.16
C ASP A 458 -59.26 44.98 5.61
N ALA A 459 -58.25 45.18 6.45
CA ALA A 459 -56.98 45.78 6.06
C ALA A 459 -55.92 44.75 5.65
N ILE A 460 -55.06 45.16 4.72
CA ILE A 460 -53.91 44.39 4.24
C ILE A 460 -52.64 45.19 4.54
N MET A 461 -51.68 44.56 5.22
CA MET A 461 -50.32 45.07 5.36
C MET A 461 -49.38 44.24 4.48
N ALA A 462 -48.65 44.92 3.61
CA ALA A 462 -47.69 44.29 2.71
C ALA A 462 -46.36 45.03 2.70
N GLU A 463 -45.29 44.26 2.55
CA GLU A 463 -43.91 44.74 2.56
C GLU A 463 -43.26 44.51 1.19
N PHE A 464 -42.52 45.50 0.72
CA PHE A 464 -41.75 45.47 -0.53
C PHE A 464 -40.28 45.71 -0.18
N GLY A 465 -39.42 44.76 -0.55
CA GLY A 465 -37.99 44.76 -0.21
C GLY A 465 -37.58 43.77 0.90
N ALA A 466 -38.52 42.97 1.40
CA ALA A 466 -38.28 41.84 2.31
C ALA A 466 -38.77 40.50 1.71
N PRO A 467 -38.15 39.36 2.07
CA PRO A 467 -36.85 39.22 2.73
C PRO A 467 -35.67 39.48 1.76
N VAL A 468 -35.95 39.49 0.45
CA VAL A 468 -34.98 39.81 -0.61
C VAL A 468 -35.18 41.26 -1.04
N TYR A 469 -34.12 42.05 -0.96
CA TYR A 469 -34.14 43.45 -1.37
C TYR A 469 -34.03 43.60 -2.89
N TYR A 470 -34.70 44.61 -3.45
CA TYR A 470 -34.62 45.01 -4.85
C TYR A 470 -34.88 46.52 -4.99
N ASP A 471 -34.13 47.19 -5.86
CA ASP A 471 -34.09 48.67 -5.93
C ASP A 471 -35.42 49.34 -6.28
N HIS A 472 -36.34 48.60 -6.90
CA HIS A 472 -37.64 49.13 -7.36
C HIS A 472 -38.79 48.87 -6.37
N HIS A 473 -38.50 48.57 -5.09
CA HIS A 473 -39.50 48.28 -4.07
C HIS A 473 -40.58 49.37 -3.92
N ALA A 474 -40.18 50.65 -3.92
CA ALA A 474 -41.12 51.77 -3.82
C ALA A 474 -41.99 51.92 -5.09
N THR A 475 -41.38 51.76 -6.27
CA THR A 475 -42.09 51.85 -7.55
C THR A 475 -43.11 50.71 -7.70
N ASN A 476 -42.73 49.50 -7.30
CA ASN A 476 -43.60 48.34 -7.33
C ASN A 476 -44.78 48.48 -6.36
N ALA A 477 -44.57 49.01 -5.15
CA ALA A 477 -45.66 49.30 -4.22
C ALA A 477 -46.67 50.31 -4.80
N CYS A 478 -46.18 51.36 -5.47
CA CYS A 478 -47.03 52.33 -6.18
C CYS A 478 -47.82 51.68 -7.33
N HIS A 479 -47.18 50.83 -8.13
CA HIS A 479 -47.86 50.11 -9.21
C HIS A 479 -48.92 49.14 -8.67
N ALA A 480 -48.61 48.39 -7.61
CA ALA A 480 -49.55 47.51 -6.93
C ALA A 480 -50.78 48.29 -6.45
N ALA A 481 -50.58 49.43 -5.77
CA ALA A 481 -51.68 50.27 -5.30
C ALA A 481 -52.56 50.82 -6.42
N LEU A 482 -51.96 51.25 -7.53
CA LEU A 482 -52.72 51.73 -8.70
C LEU A 482 -53.53 50.61 -9.35
N GLU A 483 -52.95 49.42 -9.51
CA GLU A 483 -53.65 48.28 -10.09
C GLU A 483 -54.74 47.74 -9.15
N MET A 484 -54.51 47.74 -7.84
CA MET A 484 -55.54 47.43 -6.82
C MET A 484 -56.75 48.37 -6.95
N GLN A 485 -56.52 49.67 -7.07
CA GLN A 485 -57.59 50.66 -7.27
C GLN A 485 -58.33 50.44 -8.61
N HIS A 486 -57.61 50.10 -9.68
CA HIS A 486 -58.22 49.81 -10.98
C HIS A 486 -59.09 48.55 -10.91
N ARG A 487 -58.54 47.46 -10.36
CA ARG A 487 -59.23 46.17 -10.22
C ARG A 487 -60.45 46.28 -9.32
N LEU A 488 -60.36 47.04 -8.24
CA LEU A 488 -61.50 47.26 -7.34
C LEU A 488 -62.65 48.00 -8.05
N LYS A 489 -62.37 48.92 -8.97
CA LYS A 489 -63.41 49.57 -9.80
C LYS A 489 -64.12 48.58 -10.72
N GLU A 490 -63.40 47.59 -11.25
CA GLU A 490 -63.99 46.51 -12.05
C GLU A 490 -64.89 45.61 -11.20
N LEU A 491 -64.37 45.11 -10.07
CA LEU A 491 -65.13 44.30 -9.11
C LEU A 491 -66.37 45.03 -8.62
N SER A 492 -66.24 46.32 -8.32
CA SER A 492 -67.36 47.19 -7.94
C SER A 492 -68.48 47.24 -8.98
N ARG A 493 -68.16 47.23 -10.28
CA ARG A 493 -69.15 47.19 -11.36
C ARG A 493 -69.87 45.84 -11.41
N ILE A 494 -69.14 44.75 -11.18
CA ILE A 494 -69.68 43.38 -11.13
C ILE A 494 -70.61 43.24 -9.93
N TRP A 495 -70.15 43.60 -8.73
CA TRP A 495 -70.95 43.55 -7.50
C TRP A 495 -72.20 44.41 -7.59
N ARG A 496 -72.12 45.61 -8.18
CA ARG A 496 -73.28 46.48 -8.41
C ARG A 496 -74.34 45.83 -9.31
N ARG A 497 -73.94 45.11 -10.37
CA ARG A 497 -74.87 44.36 -11.24
C ARG A 497 -75.51 43.17 -10.54
N GLN A 498 -74.82 42.61 -9.54
CA GLN A 498 -75.30 41.48 -8.72
C GLN A 498 -76.12 41.94 -7.50
N GLY A 499 -76.36 43.25 -7.32
CA GLY A 499 -77.05 43.79 -6.15
C GLY A 499 -76.26 43.69 -4.84
N ARG A 500 -74.93 43.48 -4.92
CA ARG A 500 -74.02 43.37 -3.77
C ARG A 500 -73.47 44.75 -3.38
N PRO A 501 -73.04 44.94 -2.11
CA PRO A 501 -72.38 46.16 -1.67
C PRO A 501 -71.11 46.44 -2.48
N VAL A 502 -70.86 47.72 -2.73
CA VAL A 502 -69.67 48.20 -3.45
C VAL A 502 -68.63 48.61 -2.44
N LEU A 503 -67.41 48.07 -2.57
CA LEU A 503 -66.29 48.43 -1.71
C LEU A 503 -65.45 49.54 -2.35
N SER A 504 -64.84 50.36 -1.51
CA SER A 504 -63.79 51.30 -1.88
C SER A 504 -62.62 51.08 -0.93
N CYS A 505 -61.38 51.14 -1.41
CA CYS A 505 -60.21 50.98 -0.54
C CYS A 505 -59.42 52.28 -0.45
N ARG A 506 -58.82 52.51 0.72
CA ARG A 506 -57.83 53.54 0.97
C ARG A 506 -56.48 52.86 1.03
N VAL A 507 -55.49 53.41 0.33
CA VAL A 507 -54.14 52.84 0.31
C VAL A 507 -53.16 53.89 0.81
N GLY A 508 -52.38 53.55 1.83
CA GLY A 508 -51.25 54.32 2.33
C GLY A 508 -49.95 53.60 2.01
N ILE A 509 -48.97 54.32 1.50
CA ILE A 509 -47.63 53.80 1.22
C ILE A 509 -46.63 54.67 1.95
N ASN A 510 -45.70 54.05 2.68
CA ASN A 510 -44.57 54.75 3.28
C ASN A 510 -43.27 54.00 2.97
N THR A 511 -42.19 54.76 2.76
CA THR A 511 -40.85 54.22 2.58
C THR A 511 -39.94 54.79 3.64
N GLY A 512 -39.21 53.93 4.34
CA GLY A 512 -38.34 54.35 5.42
C GLY A 512 -37.45 53.22 5.92
N ASN A 513 -36.57 53.55 6.86
CA ASN A 513 -35.71 52.56 7.50
C ASN A 513 -36.54 51.71 8.47
N MET A 514 -36.39 50.38 8.37
CA MET A 514 -37.12 49.39 9.14
C MET A 514 -36.20 48.25 9.55
N ILE A 515 -36.49 47.59 10.67
CA ILE A 515 -35.76 46.39 11.12
C ILE A 515 -36.58 45.16 10.70
N VAL A 516 -35.97 44.26 9.93
CA VAL A 516 -36.61 43.03 9.43
C VAL A 516 -35.99 41.81 10.09
N GLY A 517 -36.77 41.00 10.82
CA GLY A 517 -36.27 39.83 11.54
C GLY A 517 -37.34 38.82 11.93
#